data_AF-A0A920PTL7-F1
#
_entry.id   AF-A0A920PTL7-F1
#
_cell.length_a   1.000
_cell.length_b   1.000
_cell.length_c   1.000
_cell.angle_alpha   90.00
_cell.angle_beta   90.00
_cell.angle_gamma   90.00
#
_symmetry.space_group_name_H-M   'P 1'
#
loop_
_entity.id
_entity.type
_entity.pdbx_description
1 polymer ?
#
loop_
_entity_poly.entity_id
_entity_poly.type
_entity_poly.pdbx_seq_one_letter_code
_entity_poly.pdbx_strand_id
1 'polypeptide(L)'
;MIDQAYSFGVSQSGRFLRLFLYLGLNYDEDGRVAFDGFMPHVAGGKMGEFNNRFGQPSSQATRSNNSLFPFSDNPQTDPETGLTDGLLTRLNTKGELPKVIYTHTPSEYWAGHASLMHSDLLTGGKDLELPDTVRIYVVAGSQHALPTFPPANNDGENYHGDHFYSIIDYRGLLRAALTNLDRWVTTGESPPPSQYPRIVDGTSVLTDGVAKAFGNIPGAKLPNPSRRFTRLDFGPDPRVPTIIPAAVGKVFPHRVSAVDDDANELAGIRMPFVSVPLATYAGWNLRHADIGGAGQVMGTGGASGGTLRGSTIPFAATRTEREVSGDQRLSIEERYDSRDHYLGLVKNAVRKLIGQRYLLEEDLEPVVAMAAEHYDLFTNS
;
A
#
# COMPACT_ATOMS: atom_id res chain seq x y z
N MET A 1 -17.37 18.12 26.86
CA MET A 1 -17.09 16.67 26.75
C MET A 1 -16.74 16.38 25.31
N ILE A 2 -15.96 15.34 25.06
CA ILE A 2 -15.65 14.88 23.70
C ILE A 2 -16.64 13.76 23.40
N ASP A 3 -17.43 13.89 22.32
CA ASP A 3 -18.44 12.89 21.97
C ASP A 3 -17.84 11.70 21.22
N GLN A 4 -16.84 11.94 20.37
CA GLN A 4 -16.12 10.93 19.58
C GLN A 4 -14.65 11.34 19.41
N ALA A 5 -13.76 10.35 19.41
CA ALA A 5 -12.32 10.55 19.22
C ALA A 5 -11.77 9.61 18.13
N TYR A 6 -11.13 10.20 17.11
CA TYR A 6 -10.53 9.47 16.00
C TYR A 6 -9.00 9.57 16.03
N SER A 7 -8.32 8.52 15.57
CA SER A 7 -6.88 8.50 15.42
C SER A 7 -6.48 8.23 13.96
N PHE A 8 -5.54 9.03 13.45
CA PHE A 8 -4.94 8.85 12.13
C PHE A 8 -3.42 8.83 12.26
N GLY A 9 -2.77 7.92 11.54
CA GLY A 9 -1.33 7.78 11.61
C GLY A 9 -0.76 7.35 10.26
N VAL A 10 0.27 8.04 9.79
CA VAL A 10 1.00 7.76 8.55
C VAL A 10 2.32 7.06 8.86
N SER A 11 2.61 5.98 8.14
CA SER A 11 3.89 5.27 8.18
C SER A 11 4.26 4.83 9.61
N GLN A 12 5.29 5.41 10.25
CA GLN A 12 5.65 5.09 11.64
C GLN A 12 4.53 5.36 12.63
N SER A 13 3.79 6.48 12.48
CA SER A 13 2.65 6.75 13.37
C SER A 13 1.48 5.79 13.10
N GLY A 14 1.33 5.29 11.87
CA GLY A 14 0.39 4.19 11.58
C GLY A 14 0.83 2.87 12.23
N ARG A 15 2.12 2.56 12.23
CA ARG A 15 2.69 1.40 12.95
C ARG A 15 2.55 1.54 14.46
N PHE A 16 2.58 2.77 14.98
CA PHE A 16 2.28 3.05 16.38
C PHE A 16 0.83 2.70 16.71
N LEU A 17 -0.14 3.15 15.90
CA LEU A 17 -1.54 2.77 16.08
C LEU A 17 -1.74 1.26 16.05
N ARG A 18 -1.06 0.54 15.14
CA ARG A 18 -1.08 -0.93 15.13
C ARG A 18 -0.54 -1.54 16.42
N LEU A 19 0.61 -1.06 16.92
CA LEU A 19 1.16 -1.54 18.20
C LEU A 19 0.24 -1.18 19.39
N PHE A 20 -0.37 0.01 19.38
CA PHE A 20 -1.30 0.48 20.40
C PHE A 20 -2.52 -0.45 20.50
N LEU A 21 -3.09 -0.83 19.35
CA LEU A 21 -4.16 -1.82 19.25
C LEU A 21 -3.69 -3.20 19.75
N TYR A 22 -2.51 -3.66 19.31
CA TYR A 22 -1.92 -4.93 19.76
C TYR A 22 -1.75 -5.02 21.27
N LEU A 23 -1.26 -3.96 21.90
CA LEU A 23 -1.05 -3.89 23.35
C LEU A 23 -2.37 -3.76 24.13
N GLY A 24 -3.50 -3.55 23.46
CA GLY A 24 -4.81 -3.44 24.09
C GLY A 24 -4.99 -2.15 24.88
N LEU A 25 -4.42 -1.05 24.38
CA LEU A 25 -4.31 0.25 25.08
C LEU A 25 -5.48 1.21 24.82
N ASN A 26 -6.53 0.80 24.12
CA ASN A 26 -7.66 1.66 23.77
C ASN A 26 -8.69 1.88 24.90
N TYR A 27 -8.25 1.80 26.15
CA TYR A 27 -9.10 1.97 27.32
C TYR A 27 -8.42 2.90 28.33
N ASP A 28 -9.17 3.85 28.89
CA ASP A 28 -8.70 4.72 29.97
C ASP A 28 -8.64 3.99 31.32
N GLU A 29 -8.18 4.68 32.38
CA GLU A 29 -8.07 4.12 33.74
C GLU A 29 -9.44 3.74 34.36
N ASP A 30 -10.53 4.31 33.85
CA ASP A 30 -11.91 4.02 34.24
C ASP A 30 -12.54 2.91 33.35
N GLY A 31 -11.78 2.35 32.40
CA GLY A 31 -12.24 1.30 31.48
C GLY A 31 -13.09 1.79 30.31
N ARG A 32 -13.11 3.09 30.02
CA ARG A 32 -13.84 3.67 28.87
C ARG A 32 -12.99 3.61 27.60
N VAL A 33 -13.64 3.50 26.45
CA VAL A 33 -12.97 3.55 25.14
C VAL A 33 -12.29 4.92 24.96
N ALA A 34 -11.01 4.91 24.57
CA ALA A 34 -10.22 6.12 24.37
C ALA A 34 -10.39 6.72 22.96
N PHE A 35 -10.41 5.88 21.94
CA PHE A 35 -10.65 6.25 20.55
C PHE A 35 -11.67 5.32 19.90
N ASP A 36 -12.66 5.90 19.24
CA ASP A 36 -13.77 5.19 18.60
C ASP A 36 -13.40 4.67 17.21
N GLY A 37 -12.48 5.38 16.53
CA GLY A 37 -12.04 5.08 15.18
C GLY A 37 -10.52 5.17 14.98
N PHE A 38 -9.98 4.26 14.17
CA PHE A 38 -8.58 4.20 13.80
C PHE A 38 -8.41 4.20 12.29
N MET A 39 -7.50 5.02 11.79
CA MET A 39 -7.12 5.04 10.38
C MET A 39 -5.59 4.97 10.20
N PRO A 40 -4.98 3.78 10.37
CA PRO A 40 -3.57 3.58 10.09
C PRO A 40 -3.33 3.57 8.57
N HIS A 41 -2.55 4.53 8.10
CA HIS A 41 -2.17 4.73 6.71
C HIS A 41 -0.73 4.28 6.47
N VAL A 42 -0.51 3.50 5.42
CA VAL A 42 0.80 3.00 4.93
C VAL A 42 1.69 2.35 5.99
N ALA A 43 1.07 1.75 7.02
CA ALA A 43 1.80 0.97 8.02
C ALA A 43 2.19 -0.43 7.50
N GLY A 44 1.39 -0.97 6.58
CA GLY A 44 1.35 -2.37 6.17
C GLY A 44 1.23 -3.32 7.37
N GLY A 45 1.69 -4.56 7.23
CA GLY A 45 1.64 -5.55 8.31
C GLY A 45 2.49 -5.26 9.56
N LYS A 46 3.38 -4.26 9.53
CA LYS A 46 4.34 -4.02 10.61
C LYS A 46 3.72 -3.40 11.86
N MET A 47 4.37 -3.62 12.99
CA MET A 47 4.26 -2.77 14.18
C MET A 47 5.53 -1.92 14.29
N GLY A 48 5.67 -1.02 15.26
CA GLY A 48 6.90 -0.26 15.44
C GLY A 48 7.60 -0.55 16.76
N GLU A 49 8.79 0.01 16.93
CA GLU A 49 9.64 -0.17 18.11
C GLU A 49 9.41 0.95 19.12
N PHE A 50 8.18 1.06 19.64
CA PHE A 50 7.79 2.15 20.55
C PHE A 50 7.82 1.75 22.03
N ASN A 51 7.76 0.44 22.32
CA ASN A 51 7.75 -0.08 23.68
C ASN A 51 8.68 -1.30 23.81
N ASN A 52 9.92 -1.13 23.34
CA ASN A 52 10.95 -2.16 23.31
C ASN A 52 12.25 -1.61 23.92
N ARG A 53 12.99 -2.45 24.66
CA ARG A 53 14.35 -2.12 25.11
C ARG A 53 15.27 -1.98 23.88
N PHE A 54 16.04 -0.88 23.86
CA PHE A 54 16.89 -0.48 22.73
C PHE A 54 16.13 -0.22 21.42
N GLY A 55 14.81 -0.06 21.48
CA GLY A 55 14.00 0.19 20.30
C GLY A 55 14.40 1.49 19.60
N GLN A 56 14.34 1.47 18.27
CA GLN A 56 14.48 2.67 17.44
C GLN A 56 13.10 3.02 16.84
N PRO A 57 12.37 4.02 17.40
CA PRO A 57 11.03 4.38 16.95
C PRO A 57 10.92 4.77 15.46
N SER A 58 12.03 5.17 14.84
CA SER A 58 12.12 5.50 13.41
C SER A 58 12.57 4.34 12.51
N SER A 59 12.82 3.14 13.08
CA SER A 59 13.34 1.99 12.34
C SER A 59 12.40 1.59 11.20
N GLN A 60 12.99 1.48 10.01
CA GLN A 60 12.37 0.95 8.79
C GLN A 60 12.98 -0.39 8.36
N ALA A 61 13.95 -0.89 9.11
CA ALA A 61 14.76 -2.04 8.75
C ALA A 61 13.90 -3.31 8.68
N THR A 62 14.19 -4.17 7.70
CA THR A 62 13.57 -5.50 7.56
C THR A 62 13.91 -6.45 8.69
N ARG A 63 15.12 -6.32 9.24
CA ARG A 63 15.66 -7.20 10.29
C ARG A 63 15.59 -6.51 11.64
N SER A 64 14.39 -6.12 12.04
CA SER A 64 14.18 -5.41 13.30
C SER A 64 12.88 -5.84 13.96
N ASN A 65 12.71 -5.49 15.24
CA ASN A 65 11.55 -5.86 16.04
C ASN A 65 10.21 -5.35 15.46
N ASN A 66 10.25 -4.35 14.57
CA ASN A 66 9.07 -3.84 13.85
C ASN A 66 8.44 -4.87 12.88
N SER A 67 9.15 -5.97 12.59
CA SER A 67 8.82 -6.94 11.52
C SER A 67 8.33 -8.30 12.06
N LEU A 68 7.88 -8.33 13.32
CA LEU A 68 7.46 -9.56 14.00
C LEU A 68 5.96 -9.85 13.84
N PHE A 69 5.63 -11.13 13.86
CA PHE A 69 4.29 -11.66 14.03
C PHE A 69 3.65 -11.15 15.36
N PRO A 70 2.34 -10.88 15.44
CA PRO A 70 1.29 -11.11 14.43
C PRO A 70 1.09 -9.97 13.40
N PHE A 71 0.51 -10.33 12.24
CA PHE A 71 0.25 -9.37 11.14
C PHE A 71 -1.25 -9.09 10.92
N SER A 72 -2.11 -10.11 10.98
CA SER A 72 -3.57 -9.97 10.83
C SER A 72 -4.25 -9.57 12.13
N ASP A 73 -5.46 -9.01 12.01
CA ASP A 73 -6.28 -8.63 13.16
C ASP A 73 -6.79 -9.85 13.94
N ASN A 74 -7.36 -10.82 13.22
CA ASN A 74 -7.77 -12.11 13.77
C ASN A 74 -6.55 -12.98 14.11
N PRO A 75 -6.66 -13.85 15.13
CA PRO A 75 -5.57 -14.74 15.50
C PRO A 75 -5.30 -15.77 14.41
N GLN A 76 -4.02 -16.00 14.15
CA GLN A 76 -3.49 -17.02 13.26
C GLN A 76 -2.35 -17.75 13.98
N THR A 77 -2.05 -18.99 13.58
CA THR A 77 -0.89 -19.72 14.12
C THR A 77 0.26 -19.62 13.14
N ASP A 78 1.42 -19.16 13.59
CA ASP A 78 2.65 -19.24 12.79
C ASP A 78 3.14 -20.70 12.76
N PRO A 79 3.17 -21.35 11.58
CA PRO A 79 3.54 -22.77 11.46
C PRO A 79 4.97 -23.08 11.87
N GLU A 80 5.87 -22.08 11.86
CA GLU A 80 7.29 -22.30 12.16
C GLU A 80 7.59 -22.18 13.65
N THR A 81 6.88 -21.29 14.35
CA THR A 81 7.12 -21.01 15.79
C THR A 81 6.07 -21.66 16.69
N GLY A 82 4.91 -22.04 16.15
CA GLY A 82 3.75 -22.54 16.90
C GLY A 82 2.98 -21.45 17.67
N LEU A 83 3.43 -20.19 17.60
CA LEU A 83 2.78 -19.07 18.29
C LEU A 83 1.44 -18.75 17.62
N THR A 84 0.40 -18.57 18.45
CA THR A 84 -0.93 -18.14 18.00
C THR A 84 -1.25 -16.77 18.57
N ASP A 85 -1.41 -15.78 17.71
CA ASP A 85 -1.73 -14.41 18.11
C ASP A 85 -2.35 -13.63 16.94
N GLY A 86 -2.93 -12.47 17.24
CA GLY A 86 -3.57 -11.56 16.30
C GLY A 86 -3.53 -10.13 16.85
N LEU A 87 -3.57 -9.13 15.97
CA LEU A 87 -3.45 -7.73 16.36
C LEU A 87 -4.56 -7.32 17.34
N LEU A 88 -5.78 -7.83 17.18
CA LEU A 88 -6.92 -7.45 18.01
C LEU A 88 -7.23 -8.45 19.13
N THR A 89 -6.47 -9.53 19.26
CA THR A 89 -6.72 -10.61 20.24
C THR A 89 -6.86 -10.09 21.66
N ARG A 90 -5.99 -9.16 22.09
CA ARG A 90 -6.04 -8.57 23.45
C ARG A 90 -7.20 -7.61 23.65
N LEU A 91 -7.66 -6.92 22.61
CA LEU A 91 -8.80 -6.02 22.69
C LEU A 91 -10.12 -6.80 22.73
N ASN A 92 -10.19 -7.90 21.97
CA ASN A 92 -11.38 -8.73 21.88
C ASN A 92 -11.78 -9.37 23.23
N THR A 93 -10.85 -9.49 24.18
CA THR A 93 -11.15 -9.97 25.54
C THR A 93 -11.62 -8.88 26.50
N LYS A 94 -11.50 -7.60 26.12
CA LYS A 94 -11.82 -6.44 26.97
C LYS A 94 -13.17 -5.81 26.68
N GLY A 95 -13.73 -6.03 25.50
CA GLY A 95 -15.00 -5.43 25.09
C GLY A 95 -15.14 -5.34 23.59
N GLU A 96 -15.94 -4.37 23.14
CA GLU A 96 -16.16 -4.14 21.72
C GLU A 96 -14.86 -3.69 21.02
N LEU A 97 -14.65 -4.22 19.81
CA LEU A 97 -13.52 -3.83 18.99
C LEU A 97 -13.74 -2.43 18.38
N PRO A 98 -12.69 -1.59 18.31
CA PRO A 98 -12.80 -0.29 17.66
C PRO A 98 -13.02 -0.45 16.16
N LYS A 99 -13.53 0.61 15.51
CA LYS A 99 -13.65 0.64 14.05
C LYS A 99 -12.31 1.00 13.43
N VAL A 100 -11.82 0.18 12.51
CA VAL A 100 -10.49 0.36 11.90
C VAL A 100 -10.62 0.38 10.38
N ILE A 101 -10.08 1.43 9.75
CA ILE A 101 -9.89 1.51 8.31
C ILE A 101 -8.38 1.58 8.02
N TYR A 102 -7.81 0.46 7.59
CA TYR A 102 -6.45 0.45 7.08
C TYR A 102 -6.41 0.96 5.65
N THR A 103 -5.47 1.85 5.36
CA THR A 103 -5.18 2.27 3.98
C THR A 103 -3.74 1.94 3.64
N HIS A 104 -3.54 1.31 2.50
CA HIS A 104 -2.24 0.85 2.02
C HIS A 104 -1.99 1.27 0.59
N THR A 105 -0.73 1.18 0.21
CA THR A 105 -0.28 1.33 -1.16
C THR A 105 0.45 0.05 -1.58
N PRO A 106 0.65 -0.15 -2.88
CA PRO A 106 1.46 -1.23 -3.42
C PRO A 106 2.86 -1.28 -2.84
N SER A 107 3.40 -0.14 -2.38
CA SER A 107 4.71 -0.10 -1.69
C SER A 107 4.78 -1.07 -0.52
N GLU A 108 3.75 -1.16 0.33
CA GLU A 108 3.76 -2.07 1.49
C GLU A 108 3.59 -3.56 1.09
N TYR A 109 2.96 -3.82 -0.05
CA TYR A 109 2.86 -5.17 -0.61
C TYR A 109 4.19 -5.61 -1.20
N TRP A 110 4.81 -4.78 -2.04
CA TRP A 110 6.13 -5.04 -2.62
C TRP A 110 7.24 -5.01 -1.56
N ALA A 111 7.03 -4.32 -0.43
CA ALA A 111 7.91 -4.39 0.73
C ALA A 111 7.84 -5.74 1.48
N GLY A 112 6.84 -6.57 1.20
CA GLY A 112 6.77 -7.97 1.65
C GLY A 112 5.95 -8.22 2.91
N HIS A 113 5.20 -7.25 3.41
CA HIS A 113 4.51 -7.40 4.71
C HIS A 113 3.01 -7.08 4.69
N ALA A 114 2.47 -6.32 3.73
CA ALA A 114 1.04 -6.00 3.73
C ALA A 114 0.14 -7.22 3.42
N SER A 115 0.58 -8.13 2.53
CA SER A 115 -0.21 -9.34 2.23
C SER A 115 -0.42 -10.23 3.46
N LEU A 116 0.50 -10.20 4.43
CA LEU A 116 0.42 -10.99 5.66
C LEU A 116 -0.76 -10.61 6.57
N MET A 117 -1.37 -9.43 6.34
CA MET A 117 -2.53 -9.00 7.12
C MET A 117 -3.81 -9.76 6.78
N HIS A 118 -3.88 -10.37 5.60
CA HIS A 118 -5.11 -10.99 5.07
C HIS A 118 -4.85 -12.28 4.29
N SER A 119 -3.64 -12.83 4.37
CA SER A 119 -3.28 -14.15 3.82
C SER A 119 -2.78 -15.07 4.93
N ASP A 120 -3.04 -16.37 4.81
CA ASP A 120 -2.56 -17.36 5.78
C ASP A 120 -1.03 -17.47 5.80
N LEU A 121 -0.43 -17.80 6.95
CA LEU A 121 1.02 -17.97 7.06
C LEU A 121 1.52 -19.37 6.69
N LEU A 122 0.63 -20.36 6.63
CA LEU A 122 1.01 -21.75 6.33
C LEU A 122 1.48 -21.90 4.89
N THR A 123 0.69 -21.36 3.97
CA THR A 123 0.92 -21.45 2.53
C THR A 123 1.03 -20.08 1.88
N GLY A 124 0.41 -19.04 2.46
CA GLY A 124 0.14 -17.80 1.76
C GLY A 124 -0.76 -18.03 0.53
N GLY A 125 -1.61 -19.04 0.59
CA GLY A 125 -2.45 -19.55 -0.50
C GLY A 125 -3.94 -19.44 -0.20
N LYS A 126 -4.31 -18.87 0.95
CA LYS A 126 -5.69 -18.69 1.39
C LYS A 126 -5.92 -17.30 1.96
N ASP A 127 -7.03 -16.68 1.56
CA ASP A 127 -7.51 -15.43 2.15
C ASP A 127 -7.96 -15.64 3.60
N LEU A 128 -7.70 -14.66 4.46
CA LEU A 128 -8.22 -14.61 5.82
C LEU A 128 -9.45 -13.70 5.88
N GLU A 129 -10.43 -14.12 6.68
CA GLU A 129 -11.58 -13.28 7.00
C GLU A 129 -11.15 -12.14 7.93
N LEU A 130 -11.64 -10.94 7.63
CA LEU A 130 -11.44 -9.75 8.44
C LEU A 130 -12.52 -9.66 9.53
N PRO A 131 -12.23 -9.10 10.71
CA PRO A 131 -13.28 -8.71 11.65
C PRO A 131 -14.28 -7.76 11.01
N ASP A 132 -15.55 -7.83 11.40
CA ASP A 132 -16.59 -6.93 10.87
C ASP A 132 -16.27 -5.45 11.11
N THR A 133 -15.51 -5.14 12.16
CA THR A 133 -15.05 -3.80 12.55
C THR A 133 -13.81 -3.31 11.79
N VAL A 134 -13.33 -4.07 10.81
CA VAL A 134 -12.13 -3.75 10.02
C VAL A 134 -12.46 -3.57 8.54
N ARG A 135 -11.84 -2.57 7.91
CA ARG A 135 -11.72 -2.46 6.46
C ARG A 135 -10.27 -2.30 6.04
N ILE A 136 -9.93 -2.84 4.87
CA ILE A 136 -8.64 -2.66 4.22
C ILE A 136 -8.87 -2.09 2.83
N TYR A 137 -8.25 -0.94 2.55
CA TYR A 137 -8.27 -0.31 1.24
C TYR A 137 -6.84 -0.16 0.70
N VAL A 138 -6.57 -0.72 -0.46
CA VAL A 138 -5.31 -0.55 -1.20
C VAL A 138 -5.53 0.45 -2.31
N VAL A 139 -4.72 1.49 -2.39
CA VAL A 139 -4.77 2.46 -3.50
C VAL A 139 -3.91 1.93 -4.64
N ALA A 140 -4.53 1.40 -5.68
CA ALA A 140 -3.82 0.74 -6.78
C ALA A 140 -2.81 1.69 -7.47
N GLY A 141 -1.64 1.16 -7.84
CA GLY A 141 -0.59 1.87 -8.58
C GLY A 141 0.12 3.00 -7.83
N SER A 142 -0.25 3.31 -6.60
CA SER A 142 0.34 4.42 -5.84
C SER A 142 1.64 4.03 -5.12
N GLN A 143 2.26 5.01 -4.46
CA GLN A 143 3.48 4.84 -3.69
C GLN A 143 3.30 5.23 -2.22
N HIS A 144 4.27 4.86 -1.39
CA HIS A 144 4.20 5.09 0.06
C HIS A 144 4.00 6.56 0.46
N ALA A 145 4.70 7.47 -0.23
CA ALA A 145 4.58 8.90 -0.01
C ALA A 145 3.53 9.49 -0.96
N LEU A 146 3.20 10.77 -0.76
CA LEU A 146 2.42 11.52 -1.74
C LEU A 146 3.16 11.59 -3.09
N PRO A 147 2.44 11.78 -4.20
CA PRO A 147 3.04 11.89 -5.52
C PRO A 147 3.84 13.17 -5.69
N THR A 148 4.64 13.21 -6.76
CA THR A 148 5.29 14.43 -7.26
C THR A 148 4.80 14.69 -8.69
N PHE A 149 4.29 15.89 -8.96
CA PHE A 149 3.94 16.34 -10.31
C PHE A 149 4.48 17.77 -10.55
N PRO A 150 5.04 18.09 -11.73
CA PRO A 150 5.29 17.23 -12.90
C PRO A 150 6.14 15.98 -12.59
N PRO A 151 6.05 14.91 -13.40
CA PRO A 151 6.82 13.69 -13.18
C PRO A 151 8.31 14.00 -13.13
N ALA A 152 8.97 13.57 -12.06
CA ALA A 152 10.40 13.67 -11.87
C ALA A 152 10.96 12.30 -11.56
N ASN A 153 12.16 12.00 -12.05
CA ASN A 153 12.89 10.78 -11.71
C ASN A 153 14.00 11.05 -10.69
N ASN A 154 14.27 12.30 -10.32
CA ASN A 154 15.21 12.67 -9.29
C ASN A 154 14.60 13.55 -8.19
N ASP A 155 15.30 13.67 -7.04
CA ASP A 155 14.95 14.59 -5.96
C ASP A 155 16.13 15.47 -5.53
N GLY A 156 15.86 16.41 -4.61
CA GLY A 156 16.86 17.36 -4.09
C GLY A 156 18.01 16.72 -3.30
N GLU A 157 17.97 15.42 -3.04
CA GLU A 157 19.04 14.65 -2.39
C GLU A 157 19.84 13.80 -3.41
N ASN A 158 19.64 14.04 -4.71
CA ASN A 158 20.21 13.27 -5.81
C ASN A 158 19.84 11.77 -5.78
N TYR A 159 18.71 11.41 -5.19
CA TYR A 159 18.14 10.10 -5.44
C TYR A 159 17.53 10.11 -6.83
N HIS A 160 17.91 9.16 -7.70
CA HIS A 160 17.48 9.03 -9.08
C HIS A 160 16.90 7.62 -9.34
N GLY A 161 15.66 7.55 -9.81
CA GLY A 161 14.97 6.32 -10.19
C GLY A 161 15.13 5.99 -11.67
N ASP A 162 15.07 4.70 -12.02
CA ASP A 162 15.07 4.20 -13.41
C ASP A 162 13.86 4.73 -14.20
N HIS A 163 12.76 5.03 -13.50
CA HIS A 163 11.55 5.64 -14.06
C HIS A 163 11.13 6.87 -13.26
N PHE A 164 10.22 7.68 -13.81
CA PHE A 164 9.60 8.78 -13.05
C PHE A 164 8.94 8.25 -11.78
N TYR A 165 8.90 9.06 -10.73
CA TYR A 165 8.18 8.72 -9.50
C TYR A 165 6.66 8.66 -9.73
N SER A 166 5.94 7.99 -8.83
CA SER A 166 4.49 7.86 -8.94
C SER A 166 3.83 9.25 -8.88
N ILE A 167 2.88 9.46 -9.80
CA ILE A 167 2.04 10.67 -9.86
C ILE A 167 0.61 10.43 -9.36
N ILE A 168 0.32 9.26 -8.79
CA ILE A 168 -1.02 8.90 -8.31
C ILE A 168 -1.33 9.65 -7.01
N ASP A 169 -2.18 10.67 -7.10
CA ASP A 169 -2.72 11.37 -5.94
C ASP A 169 -3.93 10.63 -5.35
N TYR A 170 -3.84 10.31 -4.05
CA TYR A 170 -4.87 9.59 -3.31
C TYR A 170 -5.45 10.36 -2.13
N ARG A 171 -5.23 11.69 -2.06
CA ARG A 171 -5.71 12.52 -0.94
C ARG A 171 -7.25 12.54 -0.84
N GLY A 172 -7.95 12.55 -1.98
CA GLY A 172 -9.42 12.46 -2.01
C GLY A 172 -9.93 11.16 -1.37
N LEU A 173 -9.25 10.04 -1.62
CA LEU A 173 -9.59 8.75 -1.03
C LEU A 173 -9.40 8.74 0.49
N LEU A 174 -8.32 9.37 1.00
CA LEU A 174 -8.12 9.50 2.44
C LEU A 174 -9.21 10.36 3.10
N ARG A 175 -9.66 11.45 2.45
CA ARG A 175 -10.81 12.25 2.93
C ARG A 175 -12.10 11.44 2.95
N ALA A 176 -12.38 10.68 1.89
CA ALA A 176 -13.55 9.82 1.82
C ALA A 176 -13.52 8.71 2.89
N ALA A 177 -12.35 8.09 3.11
CA ALA A 177 -12.17 7.08 4.16
C ALA A 177 -12.40 7.65 5.57
N LEU A 178 -11.93 8.86 5.86
CA LEU A 178 -12.23 9.55 7.12
C LEU A 178 -13.73 9.82 7.27
N THR A 179 -14.39 10.30 6.22
CA THR A 179 -15.85 10.53 6.21
C THR A 179 -16.62 9.23 6.45
N ASN A 180 -16.18 8.13 5.86
CA ASN A 180 -16.79 6.82 6.07
C ASN A 180 -16.54 6.28 7.48
N LEU A 181 -15.36 6.53 8.07
CA LEU A 181 -15.07 6.15 9.45
C LEU A 181 -15.97 6.93 10.43
N ASP A 182 -16.13 8.23 10.21
CA ASP A 182 -17.01 9.09 11.00
C ASP A 182 -18.45 8.57 10.98
N ARG A 183 -19.01 8.30 9.79
CA ARG A 183 -20.36 7.71 9.65
C ARG A 183 -20.47 6.36 10.34
N TRP A 184 -19.45 5.52 10.23
CA TRP A 184 -19.45 4.21 10.86
C TRP A 184 -19.51 4.29 12.38
N VAL A 185 -18.74 5.22 12.94
CA VAL A 185 -18.66 5.45 14.39
C VAL A 185 -19.93 6.12 14.92
N THR A 186 -20.42 7.17 14.25
CA THR A 186 -21.52 8.02 14.75
C THR A 186 -22.91 7.44 14.49
N THR A 187 -23.10 6.73 13.36
CA THR A 187 -24.43 6.26 12.92
C THR A 187 -24.51 4.74 12.74
N GLY A 188 -23.39 4.03 12.82
CA GLY A 188 -23.32 2.60 12.51
C GLY A 188 -23.36 2.29 11.01
N GLU A 189 -23.44 3.30 10.12
CA GLU A 189 -23.43 3.10 8.67
C GLU A 189 -22.07 2.54 8.24
N SER A 190 -22.04 1.26 7.87
CA SER A 190 -20.80 0.60 7.50
C SER A 190 -20.14 1.27 6.29
N PRO A 191 -18.80 1.39 6.29
CA PRO A 191 -18.05 1.89 5.15
C PRO A 191 -18.12 0.88 3.99
N PRO A 192 -17.77 1.29 2.75
CA PRO A 192 -17.74 0.38 1.60
C PRO A 192 -16.92 -0.90 1.87
N PRO A 193 -17.23 -2.03 1.20
CA PRO A 193 -16.46 -3.26 1.35
C PRO A 193 -14.97 -3.04 1.10
N SER A 194 -14.14 -3.81 1.79
CA SER A 194 -12.69 -3.78 1.62
C SER A 194 -12.27 -4.02 0.16
N GLN A 195 -11.18 -3.39 -0.26
CA GLN A 195 -10.62 -3.48 -1.60
C GLN A 195 -9.12 -3.76 -1.48
N TYR A 196 -8.73 -5.02 -1.61
CA TYR A 196 -7.35 -5.49 -1.54
C TYR A 196 -7.16 -6.73 -2.42
N PRO A 197 -5.92 -7.10 -2.79
CA PRO A 197 -5.64 -8.33 -3.54
C PRO A 197 -6.14 -9.57 -2.80
N ARG A 198 -6.96 -10.39 -3.46
CA ARG A 198 -7.51 -11.64 -2.92
C ARG A 198 -7.18 -12.83 -3.79
N ILE A 199 -6.94 -13.97 -3.15
CA ILE A 199 -6.56 -15.21 -3.82
C ILE A 199 -7.76 -15.82 -4.52
N VAL A 200 -8.93 -15.83 -3.86
CA VAL A 200 -10.18 -16.36 -4.44
C VAL A 200 -10.61 -15.61 -5.70
N ASP A 201 -10.29 -14.31 -5.78
CA ASP A 201 -10.61 -13.46 -6.94
C ASP A 201 -9.53 -13.54 -8.04
N GLY A 202 -8.45 -14.31 -7.83
CA GLY A 202 -7.32 -14.40 -8.75
C GLY A 202 -6.47 -13.12 -8.83
N THR A 203 -6.68 -12.16 -7.92
CA THR A 203 -6.03 -10.84 -7.95
C THR A 203 -4.84 -10.74 -7.00
N SER A 204 -4.57 -11.75 -6.18
CA SER A 204 -3.37 -11.87 -5.34
C SER A 204 -2.45 -12.93 -5.92
N VAL A 205 -1.24 -12.54 -6.37
CA VAL A 205 -0.26 -13.42 -7.02
C VAL A 205 1.11 -13.35 -6.34
N LEU A 206 1.96 -14.33 -6.62
CA LEU A 206 3.38 -14.24 -6.27
C LEU A 206 4.05 -13.14 -7.10
N THR A 207 5.17 -12.60 -6.60
CA THR A 207 5.89 -11.47 -7.22
C THR A 207 6.34 -11.71 -8.67
N ASP A 208 6.62 -12.95 -9.04
CA ASP A 208 6.97 -13.38 -10.40
C ASP A 208 5.76 -13.50 -11.33
N GLY A 209 4.54 -13.61 -10.79
CA GLY A 209 3.30 -13.70 -11.54
C GLY A 209 3.02 -12.48 -12.42
N VAL A 210 3.63 -11.32 -12.15
CA VAL A 210 3.49 -10.11 -12.96
C VAL A 210 4.58 -9.94 -14.03
N ALA A 211 5.57 -10.85 -14.08
CA ALA A 211 6.74 -10.70 -14.95
C ALA A 211 6.39 -10.62 -16.44
N LYS A 212 5.36 -11.34 -16.88
CA LYS A 212 4.91 -11.31 -18.27
C LYS A 212 4.44 -9.92 -18.68
N ALA A 213 3.60 -9.27 -17.89
CA ALA A 213 3.06 -7.94 -18.19
C ALA A 213 4.17 -6.88 -18.23
N PHE A 214 5.08 -6.90 -17.24
CA PHE A 214 6.22 -5.98 -17.24
C PHE A 214 7.23 -6.25 -18.36
N GLY A 215 7.38 -7.51 -18.81
CA GLY A 215 8.25 -7.87 -19.93
C GLY A 215 7.79 -7.31 -21.28
N ASN A 216 6.54 -6.84 -21.37
CA ASN A 216 5.99 -6.19 -22.55
C ASN A 216 6.34 -4.68 -22.63
N ILE A 217 6.97 -4.14 -21.58
CA ILE A 217 7.28 -2.71 -21.46
C ILE A 217 8.78 -2.49 -21.64
N PRO A 218 9.23 -1.74 -22.66
CA PRO A 218 10.63 -1.48 -22.92
C PRO A 218 11.32 -0.87 -21.71
N GLY A 219 12.44 -1.47 -21.29
CA GLY A 219 13.25 -1.00 -20.18
C GLY A 219 12.69 -1.28 -18.77
N ALA A 220 11.44 -1.77 -18.65
CA ALA A 220 10.88 -2.10 -17.35
C ALA A 220 11.55 -3.36 -16.77
N LYS A 221 11.87 -3.32 -15.47
CA LYS A 221 12.53 -4.40 -14.75
C LYS A 221 11.85 -4.63 -13.42
N LEU A 222 11.54 -5.87 -13.08
CA LEU A 222 11.03 -6.19 -11.75
C LEU A 222 12.11 -6.02 -10.67
N PRO A 223 11.71 -5.74 -9.41
CA PRO A 223 12.57 -5.86 -8.24
C PRO A 223 13.32 -7.19 -8.20
N ASN A 224 14.65 -7.14 -8.25
CA ASN A 224 15.49 -8.33 -8.16
C ASN A 224 16.74 -8.10 -7.26
N PRO A 225 16.88 -8.81 -6.13
CA PRO A 225 15.89 -9.71 -5.57
C PRO A 225 14.65 -8.95 -5.08
N SER A 226 13.47 -9.57 -5.19
CA SER A 226 12.28 -9.08 -4.50
C SER A 226 12.54 -9.04 -3.00
N ARG A 227 12.14 -7.97 -2.31
CA ARG A 227 12.28 -7.88 -0.85
C ARG A 227 11.44 -8.98 -0.19
N ARG A 228 12.05 -9.75 0.73
CA ARG A 228 11.37 -10.80 1.49
C ARG A 228 11.39 -10.50 2.98
N PHE A 229 10.27 -10.75 3.65
CA PHE A 229 10.14 -10.73 5.10
C PHE A 229 10.55 -12.10 5.66
N THR A 230 11.26 -12.10 6.79
CA THR A 230 11.71 -13.33 7.46
C THR A 230 11.27 -13.30 8.90
N ARG A 231 11.05 -14.48 9.48
CA ARG A 231 10.96 -14.63 10.93
C ARG A 231 12.27 -14.23 11.57
N LEU A 232 12.20 -13.58 12.72
CA LEU A 232 13.36 -13.13 13.48
C LEU A 232 13.19 -13.59 14.92
N ASP A 233 14.22 -14.22 15.45
CA ASP A 233 14.28 -14.64 16.85
C ASP A 233 15.26 -13.73 17.61
N PHE A 234 14.67 -12.92 18.49
CA PHE A 234 15.39 -11.99 19.38
C PHE A 234 15.55 -12.56 20.80
N GLY A 235 15.14 -13.81 21.03
CA GLY A 235 15.03 -14.45 22.33
C GLY A 235 13.59 -14.54 22.86
N PRO A 236 13.41 -15.00 24.12
CA PRO A 236 12.09 -15.33 24.67
C PRO A 236 11.11 -14.16 24.74
N ASP A 237 11.59 -12.94 24.97
CA ASP A 237 10.80 -11.72 24.89
C ASP A 237 11.42 -10.77 23.86
N PRO A 238 10.82 -10.62 22.67
CA PRO A 238 11.36 -9.70 21.65
C PRO A 238 11.33 -8.23 22.08
N ARG A 239 10.53 -7.84 23.09
CA ARG A 239 10.56 -6.47 23.65
C ARG A 239 11.78 -6.25 24.54
N VAL A 240 12.41 -7.31 25.01
CA VAL A 240 13.65 -7.29 25.81
C VAL A 240 14.65 -8.24 25.15
N PRO A 241 15.18 -7.88 23.96
CA PRO A 241 15.95 -8.79 23.13
C PRO A 241 17.22 -9.27 23.87
N THR A 242 17.46 -10.58 23.85
CA THR A 242 18.67 -11.23 24.38
C THR A 242 19.56 -11.82 23.28
N ILE A 243 19.06 -11.88 22.03
CA ILE A 243 19.80 -12.34 20.85
C ILE A 243 19.94 -11.15 19.89
N ILE A 244 21.15 -10.59 19.76
CA ILE A 244 21.45 -9.45 18.88
C ILE A 244 22.78 -9.71 18.14
N PRO A 245 22.80 -9.76 16.79
CA PRO A 245 21.65 -9.66 15.89
C PRO A 245 20.72 -10.88 16.01
N ALA A 246 19.42 -10.69 15.70
CA ALA A 246 18.44 -11.77 15.73
C ALA A 246 18.85 -12.96 14.85
N ALA A 247 18.52 -14.17 15.30
CA ALA A 247 18.59 -15.34 14.44
C ALA A 247 17.52 -15.24 13.35
N VAL A 248 17.90 -15.53 12.11
CA VAL A 248 17.02 -15.39 10.94
C VAL A 248 16.36 -16.73 10.63
N GLY A 249 15.03 -16.76 10.73
CA GLY A 249 14.21 -17.92 10.39
C GLY A 249 13.73 -17.91 8.93
N LYS A 250 12.75 -18.77 8.63
CA LYS A 250 12.18 -18.89 7.29
C LYS A 250 11.45 -17.62 6.84
N VAL A 251 11.40 -17.44 5.52
CA VAL A 251 10.66 -16.35 4.88
C VAL A 251 9.16 -16.47 5.14
N PHE A 252 8.49 -15.34 5.27
CA PHE A 252 7.02 -15.26 5.20
C PHE A 252 6.56 -15.28 3.73
N PRO A 253 5.34 -15.78 3.45
CA PRO A 253 4.77 -15.69 2.10
C PRO A 253 4.68 -14.24 1.63
N HIS A 254 4.94 -13.99 0.35
CA HIS A 254 4.94 -12.64 -0.21
C HIS A 254 4.12 -12.60 -1.49
N ARG A 255 3.00 -11.88 -1.42
CA ARG A 255 2.08 -11.69 -2.53
C ARG A 255 1.89 -10.22 -2.85
N VAL A 256 1.55 -9.95 -4.10
CA VAL A 256 1.27 -8.62 -4.65
C VAL A 256 -0.02 -8.67 -5.46
N SER A 257 -0.54 -7.50 -5.87
CA SER A 257 -1.66 -7.46 -6.79
C SER A 257 -1.24 -8.05 -8.14
N ALA A 258 -2.13 -8.84 -8.74
CA ALA A 258 -2.11 -9.12 -10.16
C ALA A 258 -2.28 -7.81 -10.95
N VAL A 259 -1.83 -7.82 -12.19
CA VAL A 259 -1.87 -6.67 -13.09
C VAL A 259 -2.55 -7.04 -14.40
N ASP A 260 -3.10 -6.04 -15.10
CA ASP A 260 -3.59 -6.17 -16.46
C ASP A 260 -2.44 -6.22 -17.48
N ASP A 261 -2.77 -6.28 -18.77
CA ASP A 261 -1.78 -6.31 -19.86
C ASP A 261 -0.95 -5.02 -19.96
N ASP A 262 -1.43 -3.92 -19.36
CA ASP A 262 -0.70 -2.66 -19.22
C ASP A 262 0.13 -2.62 -17.93
N ALA A 263 0.26 -3.73 -17.23
CA ALA A 263 0.93 -3.86 -15.96
C ALA A 263 0.37 -2.94 -14.85
N ASN A 264 -0.89 -2.50 -14.97
CA ASN A 264 -1.61 -1.77 -13.93
C ASN A 264 -2.38 -2.74 -13.02
N GLU A 265 -2.38 -2.46 -11.71
CA GLU A 265 -2.96 -3.38 -10.73
C GLU A 265 -4.48 -3.57 -10.89
N LEU A 266 -4.92 -4.83 -10.77
CA LEU A 266 -6.32 -5.25 -10.87
C LEU A 266 -7.10 -5.09 -9.56
N ALA A 267 -6.43 -5.22 -8.42
CA ALA A 267 -7.06 -5.14 -7.10
C ALA A 267 -6.91 -3.76 -6.47
N GLY A 268 -7.68 -3.55 -5.40
CA GLY A 268 -7.70 -2.28 -4.68
C GLY A 268 -8.61 -1.25 -5.34
N ILE A 269 -8.58 -0.05 -4.78
CA ILE A 269 -9.29 1.10 -5.34
C ILE A 269 -8.42 1.67 -6.46
N ARG A 270 -8.87 1.44 -7.70
CA ARG A 270 -8.25 1.97 -8.92
C ARG A 270 -8.69 3.42 -9.11
N MET A 271 -7.80 4.36 -8.74
CA MET A 271 -7.99 5.78 -9.04
C MET A 271 -8.21 5.97 -10.55
N PRO A 272 -8.83 7.08 -11.00
CA PRO A 272 -9.10 7.31 -12.42
C PRO A 272 -7.87 7.19 -13.32
N PHE A 273 -6.69 7.59 -12.82
CA PHE A 273 -5.43 7.45 -13.53
C PHE A 273 -4.98 5.98 -13.77
N VAL A 274 -5.53 5.02 -13.03
CA VAL A 274 -5.25 3.57 -13.16
C VAL A 274 -6.37 2.83 -13.91
N SER A 275 -7.61 3.32 -13.82
CA SER A 275 -8.76 2.76 -14.55
C SER A 275 -8.91 3.34 -15.96
N VAL A 276 -8.35 4.54 -16.21
CA VAL A 276 -8.24 5.21 -17.51
C VAL A 276 -6.78 5.66 -17.68
N PRO A 277 -5.85 4.71 -17.95
CA PRO A 277 -4.43 4.95 -17.80
C PRO A 277 -3.78 5.69 -18.98
N LEU A 278 -2.82 6.56 -18.65
CA LEU A 278 -1.84 7.14 -19.58
C LEU A 278 -0.43 6.56 -19.39
N ALA A 279 -0.28 5.69 -18.38
CA ALA A 279 0.98 5.09 -17.98
C ALA A 279 0.73 3.79 -17.22
N THR A 280 1.79 3.01 -17.05
CA THR A 280 1.87 1.96 -16.02
C THR A 280 2.32 2.59 -14.71
N TYR A 281 1.67 2.23 -13.61
CA TYR A 281 2.04 2.68 -12.28
C TYR A 281 2.36 1.49 -11.37
N ALA A 282 3.55 1.49 -10.75
CA ALA A 282 3.96 0.44 -9.83
C ALA A 282 4.38 1.01 -8.47
N GLY A 283 4.16 0.22 -7.41
CA GLY A 283 4.52 0.56 -6.02
C GLY A 283 6.01 0.59 -5.70
N TRP A 284 6.85 0.37 -6.69
CA TRP A 284 8.30 0.30 -6.58
C TRP A 284 8.95 0.99 -7.78
N ASN A 285 10.22 1.32 -7.62
CA ASN A 285 11.09 1.90 -8.62
C ASN A 285 12.49 1.35 -8.35
N LEU A 286 13.36 1.34 -9.36
CA LEU A 286 14.72 0.86 -9.21
C LEU A 286 15.68 2.05 -9.19
N ARG A 287 16.86 1.86 -8.59
CA ARG A 287 17.91 2.88 -8.60
C ARG A 287 18.47 3.04 -10.01
N HIS A 288 18.56 4.29 -10.47
CA HIS A 288 19.23 4.63 -11.70
C HIS A 288 20.73 4.33 -11.63
N ALA A 289 21.36 4.08 -12.79
CA ALA A 289 22.75 3.62 -12.86
C ALA A 289 23.78 4.65 -12.39
N ASP A 290 23.44 5.94 -12.43
CA ASP A 290 24.33 7.05 -12.06
C ASP A 290 24.47 7.26 -10.53
N ILE A 291 23.54 6.74 -9.73
CA ILE A 291 23.58 6.83 -8.25
C ILE A 291 24.11 5.56 -7.58
N GLY A 292 24.66 4.63 -8.37
CA GLY A 292 25.14 3.33 -7.92
C GLY A 292 24.03 2.38 -7.43
N GLY A 293 24.34 1.08 -7.38
CA GLY A 293 23.35 0.07 -7.00
C GLY A 293 22.24 -0.12 -8.04
N ALA A 294 22.55 0.06 -9.33
CA ALA A 294 21.62 -0.09 -10.45
C ALA A 294 20.79 -1.36 -10.34
N GLY A 295 19.48 -1.26 -10.56
CA GLY A 295 18.55 -2.38 -10.47
C GLY A 295 18.15 -2.80 -9.05
N GLN A 296 18.75 -2.23 -8.00
CA GLN A 296 18.23 -2.40 -6.64
C GLN A 296 16.96 -1.57 -6.44
N VAL A 297 16.06 -2.06 -5.59
CA VAL A 297 14.82 -1.33 -5.28
C VAL A 297 15.14 -0.01 -4.59
N MET A 298 14.49 1.05 -5.08
CA MET A 298 14.56 2.38 -4.54
C MET A 298 13.58 2.53 -3.36
N GLY A 299 14.09 3.02 -2.24
CA GLY A 299 13.26 3.33 -1.08
C GLY A 299 13.89 4.38 -0.18
N THR A 300 13.08 4.94 0.71
CA THR A 300 13.53 5.84 1.78
C THR A 300 13.97 5.03 3.01
N GLY A 301 14.89 5.56 3.82
CA GLY A 301 15.44 4.83 4.99
C GLY A 301 16.78 4.13 4.78
N GLY A 302 17.52 4.50 3.72
CA GLY A 302 18.90 4.07 3.46
C GLY A 302 19.04 2.56 3.13
N ALA A 303 20.24 2.01 3.37
CA ALA A 303 20.59 0.61 3.05
C ALA A 303 19.73 -0.46 3.76
N SER A 304 18.86 -0.05 4.70
CA SER A 304 17.89 -0.93 5.37
C SER A 304 16.64 -1.23 4.53
N GLY A 305 16.52 -0.56 3.37
CA GLY A 305 15.51 -0.83 2.34
C GLY A 305 14.10 -0.42 2.74
N GLY A 306 13.91 0.73 3.39
CA GLY A 306 12.68 1.14 4.07
C GLY A 306 11.39 1.17 3.23
N THR A 307 10.85 2.33 2.88
CA THR A 307 9.56 2.41 2.16
C THR A 307 9.81 2.67 0.68
N LEU A 308 9.14 1.93 -0.20
CA LEU A 308 9.47 1.92 -1.62
C LEU A 308 8.91 3.16 -2.30
N ARG A 309 9.71 3.75 -3.20
CA ARG A 309 9.25 4.80 -4.13
C ARG A 309 8.58 4.13 -5.31
N GLY A 310 7.46 4.65 -5.78
CA GLY A 310 6.75 4.08 -6.93
C GLY A 310 7.30 4.59 -8.26
N SER A 311 6.81 4.01 -9.34
CA SER A 311 7.16 4.37 -10.70
C SER A 311 5.93 4.79 -11.51
N THR A 312 6.17 5.71 -12.44
CA THR A 312 5.29 6.06 -13.56
C THR A 312 6.06 5.77 -14.84
N ILE A 313 5.55 4.85 -15.66
CA ILE A 313 6.14 4.49 -16.96
C ILE A 313 5.13 4.86 -18.05
N PRO A 314 5.27 6.05 -18.67
CA PRO A 314 4.31 6.56 -19.66
C PRO A 314 4.08 5.58 -20.80
N PHE A 315 2.87 5.58 -21.35
CA PHE A 315 2.63 4.99 -22.66
C PHE A 315 3.27 5.87 -23.74
N ALA A 316 3.59 5.28 -24.90
CA ALA A 316 3.93 6.07 -26.08
C ALA A 316 2.77 7.04 -26.41
N ALA A 317 3.08 8.27 -26.82
CA ALA A 317 2.05 9.24 -27.18
C ALA A 317 1.35 8.80 -28.46
N THR A 318 2.14 8.38 -29.46
CA THR A 318 1.68 7.98 -30.79
C THR A 318 1.90 6.50 -31.09
N ARG A 319 1.17 5.98 -32.08
CA ARG A 319 1.38 4.61 -32.58
C ARG A 319 2.80 4.42 -33.12
N THR A 320 3.35 5.44 -33.79
CA THR A 320 4.70 5.39 -34.36
C THR A 320 5.77 5.25 -33.27
N GLU A 321 5.69 6.04 -32.21
CA GLU A 321 6.61 5.91 -31.05
C GLU A 321 6.52 4.54 -30.40
N ARG A 322 5.30 4.00 -30.25
CA ARG A 322 5.09 2.65 -29.73
C ARG A 322 5.81 1.60 -30.58
N GLU A 323 5.61 1.63 -31.89
CA GLU A 323 6.21 0.67 -32.82
C GLU A 323 7.75 0.77 -32.84
N VAL A 324 8.30 1.99 -32.76
CA VAL A 324 9.75 2.22 -32.71
C VAL A 324 10.37 1.74 -31.40
N SER A 325 9.71 1.99 -30.26
CA SER A 325 10.19 1.56 -28.95
C SER A 325 10.01 0.06 -28.70
N GLY A 326 9.13 -0.59 -29.46
CA GLY A 326 8.74 -1.99 -29.23
C GLY A 326 7.81 -2.17 -28.03
N ASP A 327 7.16 -1.10 -27.58
CA ASP A 327 6.18 -1.17 -26.51
C ASP A 327 4.93 -1.93 -26.97
N GLN A 328 4.50 -2.96 -26.24
CA GLN A 328 3.32 -3.72 -26.63
C GLN A 328 2.01 -3.11 -26.09
N ARG A 329 2.09 -2.15 -25.16
CA ARG A 329 0.93 -1.42 -24.67
C ARG A 329 0.42 -0.49 -25.78
N LEU A 330 -0.90 -0.35 -25.93
CA LEU A 330 -1.45 0.64 -26.87
C LEU A 330 -0.94 2.05 -26.51
N SER A 331 -0.62 2.85 -27.53
CA SER A 331 -0.29 4.28 -27.35
C SER A 331 -1.49 5.08 -26.86
N ILE A 332 -1.27 6.31 -26.39
CA ILE A 332 -2.34 7.22 -25.95
C ILE A 332 -3.28 7.52 -27.13
N GLU A 333 -2.72 7.80 -28.31
CA GLU A 333 -3.46 8.01 -29.57
C GLU A 333 -4.35 6.81 -29.95
N GLU A 334 -3.88 5.58 -29.76
CA GLU A 334 -4.67 4.37 -30.06
C GLU A 334 -5.77 4.09 -29.02
N ARG A 335 -5.68 4.65 -27.82
CA ARG A 335 -6.64 4.43 -26.71
C ARG A 335 -7.78 5.44 -26.68
N TYR A 336 -7.46 6.70 -26.99
CA TYR A 336 -8.36 7.82 -26.75
C TYR A 336 -8.49 8.67 -28.01
N ASP A 337 -9.67 8.64 -28.63
CA ASP A 337 -10.01 9.44 -29.81
C ASP A 337 -9.70 10.94 -29.68
N SER A 338 -9.74 11.48 -28.46
CA SER A 338 -9.41 12.87 -28.17
C SER A 338 -9.17 13.10 -26.66
N ARG A 339 -8.63 14.28 -26.33
CA ARG A 339 -8.57 14.79 -24.96
C ARG A 339 -9.93 14.79 -24.27
N ASP A 340 -10.99 15.22 -24.97
CA ASP A 340 -12.35 15.25 -24.40
C ASP A 340 -12.91 13.85 -24.16
N HIS A 341 -12.59 12.89 -25.04
CA HIS A 341 -12.93 11.48 -24.82
C HIS A 341 -12.26 10.95 -23.55
N TYR A 342 -10.95 11.18 -23.39
CA TYR A 342 -10.21 10.80 -22.18
C TYR A 342 -10.82 11.42 -20.91
N LEU A 343 -11.06 12.74 -20.91
CA LEU A 343 -11.63 13.43 -19.75
C LEU A 343 -13.07 12.98 -19.43
N GLY A 344 -13.86 12.64 -20.45
CA GLY A 344 -15.18 12.04 -20.26
C GLY A 344 -15.11 10.70 -19.53
N LEU A 345 -14.17 9.83 -19.92
CA LEU A 345 -13.93 8.55 -19.24
C LEU A 345 -13.45 8.75 -17.80
N VAL A 346 -12.52 9.69 -17.55
CA VAL A 346 -12.06 10.04 -16.21
C VAL A 346 -13.23 10.54 -15.34
N LYS A 347 -14.06 11.44 -15.87
CA LYS A 347 -15.23 11.96 -15.14
C LYS A 347 -16.19 10.85 -14.73
N ASN A 348 -16.41 9.87 -15.60
CA ASN A 348 -17.23 8.70 -15.30
C ASN A 348 -16.58 7.80 -14.24
N ALA A 349 -15.27 7.58 -14.30
CA ALA A 349 -14.53 6.83 -13.29
C ALA A 349 -14.60 7.50 -11.91
N VAL A 350 -14.45 8.82 -11.84
CA VAL A 350 -14.58 9.57 -10.57
C VAL A 350 -16.00 9.45 -10.01
N ARG A 351 -17.04 9.67 -10.82
CA ARG A 351 -18.44 9.52 -10.38
C ARG A 351 -18.76 8.13 -9.87
N LYS A 352 -18.18 7.09 -10.48
CA LYS A 352 -18.32 5.71 -10.00
C LYS A 352 -17.73 5.57 -8.59
N LEU A 353 -16.52 6.10 -8.35
CA LEU A 353 -15.88 6.07 -7.03
C LEU A 353 -16.66 6.90 -6.00
N ILE A 354 -17.25 8.04 -6.39
CA ILE A 354 -18.14 8.83 -5.53
C ILE A 354 -19.38 8.02 -5.14
N GLY A 355 -20.05 7.39 -6.12
CA GLY A 355 -21.21 6.54 -5.86
C GLY A 355 -20.90 5.33 -4.96
N GLN A 356 -19.65 4.87 -4.99
CA GLN A 356 -19.14 3.81 -4.10
C GLN A 356 -18.63 4.34 -2.75
N ARG A 357 -18.64 5.66 -2.52
CA ARG A 357 -18.09 6.37 -1.35
C ARG A 357 -16.56 6.21 -1.18
N TYR A 358 -15.82 5.96 -2.25
CA TYR A 358 -14.34 5.97 -2.25
C TYR A 358 -13.75 7.34 -2.60
N LEU A 359 -14.56 8.26 -3.11
CA LEU A 359 -14.26 9.69 -3.29
C LEU A 359 -15.46 10.51 -2.82
N LEU A 360 -15.25 11.79 -2.58
CA LEU A 360 -16.29 12.76 -2.25
C LEU A 360 -16.69 13.57 -3.51
N GLU A 361 -17.88 14.17 -3.49
CA GLU A 361 -18.34 15.01 -4.61
C GLU A 361 -17.37 16.17 -4.90
N GLU A 362 -16.77 16.74 -3.85
CA GLU A 362 -15.75 17.80 -3.95
C GLU A 362 -14.47 17.36 -4.68
N ASP A 363 -14.22 16.06 -4.81
CA ASP A 363 -13.04 15.53 -5.50
C ASP A 363 -13.20 15.49 -7.03
N LEU A 364 -14.42 15.67 -7.56
CA LEU A 364 -14.72 15.50 -8.97
C LEU A 364 -13.88 16.41 -9.87
N GLU A 365 -14.04 17.71 -9.69
CA GLU A 365 -13.40 18.70 -10.56
C GLU A 365 -11.87 18.77 -10.35
N PRO A 366 -11.32 18.71 -9.11
CA PRO A 366 -9.87 18.63 -8.92
C PRO A 366 -9.21 17.42 -9.61
N VAL A 367 -9.83 16.25 -9.57
CA VAL A 367 -9.26 15.03 -10.21
C VAL A 367 -9.34 15.13 -11.74
N VAL A 368 -10.42 15.68 -12.28
CA VAL A 368 -10.55 15.91 -13.73
C VAL A 368 -9.54 16.96 -14.22
N ALA A 369 -9.30 18.02 -13.44
CA ALA A 369 -8.29 19.03 -13.76
C ALA A 369 -6.87 18.42 -13.80
N MET A 370 -6.52 17.59 -12.80
CA MET A 370 -5.25 16.87 -12.78
C MET A 370 -5.11 15.92 -13.97
N ALA A 371 -6.18 15.23 -14.36
CA ALA A 371 -6.17 14.36 -15.55
C ALA A 371 -5.91 15.13 -16.84
N ALA A 372 -6.46 16.35 -16.96
CA ALA A 372 -6.17 17.25 -18.06
C ALA A 372 -4.68 17.60 -18.15
N GLU A 373 -4.06 17.97 -17.03
CA GLU A 373 -2.61 18.26 -16.97
C GLU A 373 -1.77 17.03 -17.32
N HIS A 374 -2.15 15.84 -16.86
CA HIS A 374 -1.45 14.59 -17.19
C HIS A 374 -1.54 14.27 -18.68
N TYR A 375 -2.73 14.41 -19.28
CA TYR A 375 -2.93 14.18 -20.71
C TYR A 375 -2.09 15.13 -21.54
N ASP A 376 -2.18 16.43 -21.26
CA ASP A 376 -1.45 17.46 -21.99
C ASP A 376 0.07 17.27 -21.88
N LEU A 377 0.57 16.80 -20.74
CA LEU A 377 1.98 16.48 -20.59
C LEU A 377 2.38 15.27 -21.45
N PHE A 378 1.66 14.15 -21.33
CA PHE A 378 2.06 12.89 -21.97
C PHE A 378 1.81 12.83 -23.47
N THR A 379 0.97 13.72 -24.03
CA THR A 379 0.76 13.79 -25.49
C THR A 379 1.61 14.85 -26.20
N ASN A 380 2.20 15.81 -25.46
CA ASN A 380 3.02 16.88 -26.04
C ASN A 380 4.54 16.63 -25.91
N SER A 381 4.95 15.44 -25.46
CA SER A 381 6.34 15.09 -25.16
C SER A 381 7.11 14.55 -26.37
#